data_AF-A0A522L0T7-F1
#
_entry.id   AF-A0A522L0T7-F1
#
_cell.length_a   1.000
_cell.length_b   1.000
_cell.length_c   1.000
_cell.angle_alpha   90.00
_cell.angle_beta   90.00
_cell.angle_gamma   90.00
#
_symmetry.space_group_name_H-M   'P 1'
#
loop_
_entity.id
_entity.type
_entity.pdbx_description
1 polymer ?
#
loop_
_entity_poly.entity_id
_entity_poly.type
_entity_poly.pdbx_seq_one_letter_code
_entity_poly.pdbx_strand_id
1 'polypeptide(L)'
;MNQRPDLMLFENTEKALQWLTQWVIYRVIPIADQEWGEIHAEYADASSYVTAYLAKPADEKVFLLTLELGVRWEEQHRATACLVIEWARETQTLGQLRNVLLDGQPSELRLFARRMIDFAQVPRVRIDVGTAHNA
;
A
#
# COMPACT_ATOMS: atom_id res chain seq x y z
N MET A 1 31.52 -6.64 -13.46
CA MET A 1 30.60 -5.98 -12.51
C MET A 1 29.54 -5.26 -13.31
N ASN A 2 28.40 -5.90 -13.58
CA ASN A 2 27.27 -5.25 -14.24
C ASN A 2 26.28 -4.84 -13.15
N GLN A 3 26.38 -3.59 -12.70
CA GLN A 3 25.32 -3.01 -11.88
C GLN A 3 24.12 -2.78 -12.79
N ARG A 4 23.10 -3.62 -12.58
CA ARG A 4 21.77 -3.52 -13.15
C ARG A 4 21.19 -2.11 -12.85
N PRO A 5 20.79 -1.30 -13.85
CA PRO A 5 20.18 0.03 -13.63
C PRO A 5 18.92 -0.05 -12.75
N ASP A 6 18.27 -1.21 -12.78
CA ASP A 6 17.21 -1.70 -11.92
C ASP A 6 17.67 -2.10 -10.49
N LEU A 7 18.83 -1.66 -10.02
CA LEU A 7 19.19 -1.71 -8.59
C LEU A 7 19.06 -0.35 -7.88
N MET A 8 18.78 0.76 -8.60
CA MET A 8 18.82 2.12 -8.02
C MET A 8 17.51 2.95 -8.02
N LEU A 9 16.32 2.41 -8.36
CA LEU A 9 15.08 3.21 -8.43
C LEU A 9 14.74 3.98 -7.13
N PHE A 10 15.09 3.42 -5.96
CA PHE A 10 14.93 4.12 -4.68
C PHE A 10 16.27 4.15 -3.95
N GLU A 11 17.05 5.20 -4.23
CA GLU A 11 18.37 5.43 -3.62
C GLU A 11 18.29 5.52 -2.09
N ASN A 12 17.17 6.01 -1.55
CA ASN A 12 16.93 6.15 -0.11
C ASN A 12 15.45 5.92 0.27
N THR A 13 15.21 5.78 1.58
CA THR A 13 13.88 5.53 2.16
C THR A 13 12.91 6.69 1.89
N GLU A 14 13.41 7.92 1.85
CA GLU A 14 12.62 9.12 1.61
C GLU A 14 11.99 9.12 0.21
N LYS A 15 12.77 8.80 -0.84
CA LYS A 15 12.25 8.67 -2.21
C LYS A 15 11.23 7.53 -2.34
N ALA A 16 11.46 6.40 -1.65
CA ALA A 16 10.49 5.31 -1.60
C ALA A 16 9.17 5.75 -0.94
N LEU A 17 9.26 6.47 0.18
CA LEU A 17 8.11 7.02 0.90
C LEU A 17 7.34 8.04 0.05
N GLN A 18 8.04 8.94 -0.63
CA GLN A 18 7.44 9.95 -1.50
C GLN A 18 6.68 9.30 -2.65
N TRP A 19 7.26 8.30 -3.30
CA TRP A 19 6.61 7.59 -4.40
C TRP A 19 5.39 6.80 -3.93
N LEU A 20 5.48 6.09 -2.80
CA LEU A 20 4.34 5.37 -2.21
C LEU A 20 3.22 6.33 -1.84
N THR A 21 3.56 7.49 -1.26
CA THR A 21 2.60 8.54 -0.91
C THR A 21 1.85 9.00 -2.16
N GLN A 22 2.57 9.28 -3.26
CA GLN A 22 1.95 9.67 -4.53
C GLN A 22 1.04 8.57 -5.07
N TRP A 23 1.47 7.31 -5.05
CA TRP A 23 0.64 6.19 -5.51
C TRP A 23 -0.66 6.12 -4.72
N VAL A 24 -0.60 6.22 -3.39
CA VAL A 24 -1.78 6.22 -2.51
C VAL A 24 -2.70 7.41 -2.84
N ILE A 25 -2.14 8.62 -2.94
CA ILE A 25 -2.90 9.84 -3.26
C ILE A 25 -3.61 9.74 -4.61
N TYR A 26 -2.99 9.15 -5.64
CA TYR A 26 -3.55 9.11 -6.99
C TYR A 26 -4.41 7.88 -7.26
N ARG A 27 -4.23 6.80 -6.50
CA ARG A 27 -4.91 5.53 -6.76
C ARG A 27 -5.96 5.25 -5.71
N VAL A 28 -5.68 5.49 -4.44
CA VAL A 28 -6.57 5.15 -3.33
C VAL A 28 -7.44 6.35 -2.95
N ILE A 29 -6.81 7.50 -2.69
CA ILE A 29 -7.45 8.70 -2.13
C ILE A 29 -8.37 9.49 -3.09
N PRO A 30 -8.36 9.42 -4.43
CA PRO A 30 -9.29 10.24 -5.21
C PRO A 30 -10.71 9.68 -5.25
N ILE A 31 -10.92 8.45 -4.76
CA ILE A 31 -12.12 7.67 -5.09
C ILE A 31 -13.12 7.63 -3.95
N ALA A 32 -12.72 7.89 -2.71
CA ALA A 32 -13.70 8.05 -1.66
C ALA A 32 -14.10 9.51 -1.47
N ASP A 33 -15.31 9.63 -0.95
CA ASP A 33 -15.96 10.90 -0.77
C ASP A 33 -15.34 11.66 0.41
N GLN A 34 -15.62 12.94 0.55
CA GLN A 34 -15.02 13.84 1.53
C GLN A 34 -15.15 13.36 3.00
N GLU A 35 -16.03 12.39 3.30
CA GLU A 35 -16.29 11.80 4.61
C GLU A 35 -15.63 10.42 4.83
N TRP A 36 -14.33 10.28 4.57
CA TRP A 36 -13.65 8.99 4.69
C TRP A 36 -13.68 8.46 6.14
N GLY A 37 -14.22 7.25 6.35
CA GLY A 37 -14.09 6.49 7.58
C GLY A 37 -13.07 5.36 7.46
N GLU A 38 -13.27 4.49 6.47
CA GLU A 38 -12.40 3.37 6.11
C GLU A 38 -12.46 3.15 4.60
N ILE A 39 -11.36 2.64 4.02
CA ILE A 39 -11.27 2.32 2.59
C ILE A 39 -10.69 0.94 2.44
N HIS A 40 -11.28 0.19 1.53
CA HIS A 40 -10.68 -1.00 0.96
C HIS A 40 -10.66 -0.88 -0.56
N ALA A 41 -9.49 -0.88 -1.17
CA ALA A 41 -9.33 -0.85 -2.61
C ALA A 41 -8.55 -2.08 -3.08
N GLU A 42 -9.08 -2.77 -4.08
CA GLU A 42 -8.45 -3.94 -4.70
C GLU A 42 -8.09 -3.62 -6.16
N TYR A 43 -6.85 -3.95 -6.51
CA TYR A 43 -6.30 -3.91 -7.85
C TYR A 43 -5.87 -5.32 -8.20
N ALA A 44 -6.33 -5.86 -9.32
CA ALA A 44 -5.98 -7.22 -9.71
C ALA A 44 -5.94 -7.38 -11.23
N ASP A 45 -5.03 -8.24 -11.69
CA ASP A 45 -5.06 -8.83 -13.03
C ASP A 45 -5.19 -10.36 -12.94
N ALA A 46 -4.82 -11.08 -14.00
CA ALA A 46 -4.88 -12.54 -14.02
C ALA A 46 -3.86 -13.22 -13.09
N SER A 47 -2.76 -12.54 -12.74
CA SER A 47 -1.59 -13.10 -12.04
C SER A 47 -1.24 -12.40 -10.73
N SER A 48 -1.62 -11.14 -10.56
CA SER A 48 -1.16 -10.26 -9.49
C SER A 48 -2.31 -9.50 -8.86
N TYR A 49 -2.14 -9.13 -7.58
CA TYR A 49 -3.05 -8.23 -6.90
C TYR A 49 -2.33 -7.27 -5.96
N VAL A 50 -3.01 -6.16 -5.68
CA VAL A 50 -2.73 -5.21 -4.60
C VAL A 50 -4.02 -4.96 -3.85
N THR A 51 -4.01 -5.10 -2.53
CA THR A 51 -5.04 -4.51 -1.68
C THR A 51 -4.46 -3.33 -0.93
N ALA A 52 -5.24 -2.26 -0.85
CA ALA A 52 -4.97 -1.11 -0.02
C ALA A 52 -6.12 -0.95 0.98
N TYR A 53 -5.79 -1.06 2.27
CA TYR A 53 -6.73 -0.85 3.36
C TYR A 53 -6.29 0.36 4.15
N LEU A 54 -7.13 1.37 4.26
CA LEU A 54 -6.86 2.56 5.06
C LEU A 54 -7.99 2.73 6.06
N ALA A 55 -7.67 2.54 7.33
CA ALA A 55 -8.63 2.59 8.43
C ALA A 55 -8.01 3.20 9.67
N LYS A 56 -8.84 3.60 10.62
CA LYS A 56 -8.40 4.02 11.95
C LYS A 56 -8.80 2.93 12.95
N PRO A 57 -7.85 2.10 13.42
CA PRO A 57 -8.12 1.16 14.50
C PRO A 57 -8.68 1.88 15.74
N ALA A 58 -9.60 1.24 16.47
CA ALA A 58 -10.29 1.84 17.60
C ALA A 58 -9.34 2.28 18.74
N ASP A 59 -8.20 1.60 18.88
CA ASP A 59 -7.16 1.83 19.87
C ASP A 59 -6.06 2.80 19.40
N GLU A 60 -6.11 3.25 18.15
CA GLU A 60 -5.09 4.10 17.54
C GLU A 60 -5.59 5.54 17.35
N LYS A 61 -4.67 6.49 17.56
CA LYS A 61 -4.96 7.92 17.30
C LYS A 61 -4.81 8.28 15.82
N VAL A 62 -4.14 7.43 15.05
CA VAL A 62 -3.74 7.66 13.66
C VAL A 62 -4.46 6.69 12.74
N PHE A 63 -4.60 7.06 11.46
CA PHE A 63 -5.01 6.12 10.44
C PHE A 63 -3.81 5.24 10.06
N LEU A 64 -4.07 3.97 9.78
CA LEU A 64 -3.09 3.04 9.25
C LEU A 64 -3.43 2.70 7.82
N LEU A 65 -2.45 2.85 6.94
CA LEU A 65 -2.45 2.29 5.60
C LEU A 65 -1.76 0.92 5.64
N THR A 66 -2.51 -0.10 5.23
CA THR A 66 -1.99 -1.43 4.94
C THR A 66 -1.99 -1.65 3.44
N LEU A 67 -0.84 -1.96 2.86
CA LEU A 67 -0.72 -2.42 1.47
C LEU A 67 -0.28 -3.88 1.47
N GLU A 68 -1.03 -4.72 0.78
CA GLU A 68 -0.66 -6.12 0.55
C GLU A 68 -0.48 -6.36 -0.96
N LEU A 69 0.62 -7.01 -1.32
CA LEU A 69 0.95 -7.36 -2.70
C LEU A 69 1.07 -8.88 -2.80
N GLY A 70 0.55 -9.47 -3.86
CA GLY A 70 0.61 -10.91 -3.98
C GLY A 70 0.28 -11.43 -5.36
N VAL A 71 0.34 -12.75 -5.47
CA VAL A 71 -0.02 -13.47 -6.69
C VAL A 71 -1.42 -14.06 -6.56
N ARG A 72 -2.14 -14.10 -7.68
CA ARG A 72 -3.40 -14.81 -7.82
C ARG A 72 -3.14 -16.16 -8.46
N TRP A 73 -3.57 -17.22 -7.79
CA TRP A 73 -3.46 -18.59 -8.30
C TRP A 73 -4.77 -19.33 -8.03
N GLU A 74 -5.45 -19.78 -9.08
CA GLU A 74 -6.69 -20.58 -8.98
C GLU A 74 -7.69 -19.98 -7.96
N GLU A 75 -8.00 -18.69 -8.13
CA GLU A 75 -8.89 -17.90 -7.25
C GLU A 75 -8.37 -17.63 -5.83
N GLN A 76 -7.19 -18.13 -5.44
CA GLN A 76 -6.57 -17.84 -4.15
C GLN A 76 -5.66 -16.60 -4.23
N HIS A 77 -5.71 -15.78 -3.17
CA HIS A 77 -4.77 -14.69 -2.94
C HIS A 77 -3.62 -15.17 -2.06
N ARG A 78 -2.40 -15.02 -2.55
CA ARG A 78 -1.18 -15.32 -1.79
C ARG A 78 -0.33 -14.07 -1.64
N ALA A 79 -0.38 -13.49 -0.46
CA ALA A 79 0.44 -12.35 -0.09
C ALA A 79 1.93 -12.71 -0.17
N THR A 80 2.68 -11.88 -0.86
CA THR A 80 4.15 -11.97 -0.95
C THR A 80 4.84 -10.75 -0.37
N ALA A 81 4.09 -9.68 -0.08
CA ALA A 81 4.59 -8.50 0.58
C ALA A 81 3.47 -7.79 1.36
N CYS A 82 3.82 -7.19 2.48
CA CYS A 82 2.91 -6.39 3.29
C CYS A 82 3.64 -5.16 3.85
N LEU A 83 2.98 -4.01 3.80
CA LEU A 83 3.42 -2.75 4.39
C LEU A 83 2.32 -2.25 5.31
N VAL A 84 2.67 -1.89 6.54
CA VAL A 84 1.80 -1.15 7.46
C VAL A 84 2.50 0.14 7.84
N ILE A 85 1.84 1.27 7.59
CA ILE A 85 2.41 2.60 7.81
C ILE A 85 1.31 3.56 8.23
N GLU A 86 1.66 4.52 9.08
CA GLU A 86 0.72 5.56 9.46
C GLU A 86 0.36 6.45 8.26
N TRP A 87 -0.86 6.93 8.26
CA TRP A 87 -1.36 7.91 7.32
C TRP A 87 -1.80 9.17 8.07
N ALA A 88 -1.13 10.28 7.79
CA ALA A 88 -1.54 11.60 8.25
C ALA A 88 -2.54 12.18 7.26
N ARG A 89 -3.82 12.19 7.63
CA ARG A 89 -4.92 12.63 6.73
C ARG A 89 -4.84 14.11 6.40
N GLU A 90 -4.46 14.92 7.38
CA GLU A 90 -4.44 16.38 7.30
C GLU A 90 -3.41 16.87 6.29
N THR A 91 -2.26 16.22 6.25
CA THR A 91 -1.16 16.53 5.33
C THR A 91 -1.14 15.64 4.10
N GLN A 92 -1.98 14.61 4.06
CA GLN A 92 -1.99 13.57 3.02
C GLN A 92 -0.60 12.93 2.82
N THR A 93 0.06 12.58 3.91
CA THR A 93 1.42 12.01 3.88
C THR A 93 1.50 10.71 4.67
N LEU A 94 2.43 9.84 4.26
CA LEU A 94 2.81 8.68 5.05
C LEU A 94 3.68 9.11 6.24
N GLY A 95 3.38 8.55 7.41
CA GLY A 95 4.01 8.86 8.69
C GLY A 95 4.97 7.76 9.15
N GLN A 96 4.86 7.36 10.42
CA GLN A 96 5.73 6.35 10.99
C GLN A 96 5.49 4.97 10.36
N LEU A 97 6.57 4.35 9.90
CA LEU A 97 6.56 2.97 9.42
C LEU A 97 6.33 2.00 10.60
N ARG A 98 5.32 1.13 10.49
CA ARG A 98 4.99 0.15 11.53
C ARG A 98 5.48 -1.26 11.19
N ASN A 99 5.34 -1.69 9.94
CA ASN A 99 5.78 -3.01 9.51
C ASN A 99 6.11 -3.05 8.02
N VAL A 100 7.11 -3.85 7.64
CA VAL A 100 7.40 -4.22 6.24
C VAL A 100 7.79 -5.69 6.22
N LEU A 101 7.04 -6.49 5.48
CA LEU A 101 7.30 -7.89 5.25
C LEU A 101 7.46 -8.17 3.76
N LEU A 102 8.49 -8.93 3.39
CA LEU A 102 8.66 -9.53 2.07
C LEU A 102 8.81 -11.03 2.24
N ASP A 103 7.97 -11.80 1.56
CA ASP A 103 7.92 -13.26 1.61
C ASP A 103 7.88 -13.79 3.08
N GLY A 104 7.15 -13.07 3.94
CA GLY A 104 6.98 -13.39 5.36
C GLY A 104 8.11 -12.93 6.30
N GLN A 105 9.15 -12.26 5.79
CA GLN A 105 10.31 -11.82 6.57
C GLN A 105 10.35 -10.28 6.71
N PRO A 106 10.78 -9.74 7.87
CA PRO A 106 11.03 -8.32 8.04
C PRO A 106 11.98 -7.76 6.96
N SER A 107 11.64 -6.61 6.41
CA SER A 107 12.41 -6.01 5.31
C SER A 107 12.44 -4.48 5.35
N GLU A 108 13.11 -3.88 4.37
CA GLU A 108 13.21 -2.43 4.22
C GLU A 108 12.10 -1.87 3.33
N LEU A 109 11.61 -0.66 3.65
CA LEU A 109 10.60 0.05 2.84
C LEU A 109 11.03 0.19 1.37
N ARG A 110 12.32 0.40 1.10
CA ARG A 110 12.83 0.56 -0.27
C ARG A 110 12.64 -0.71 -1.11
N LEU A 111 12.82 -1.88 -0.50
CA LEU A 111 12.62 -3.17 -1.17
C LEU A 111 11.14 -3.43 -1.41
N PHE A 112 10.27 -3.06 -0.46
CA PHE A 112 8.82 -3.09 -0.66
C PHE A 112 8.38 -2.17 -1.80
N ALA A 113 8.79 -0.90 -1.77
CA ALA A 113 8.44 0.08 -2.80
C ALA A 113 8.93 -0.39 -4.18
N ARG A 114 10.11 -1.01 -4.24
CA ARG A 114 10.64 -1.60 -5.47
C ARG A 114 9.72 -2.69 -6.01
N ARG A 115 9.27 -3.61 -5.16
CA ARG A 115 8.34 -4.68 -5.56
C ARG A 115 7.01 -4.10 -6.03
N MET A 116 6.50 -3.07 -5.36
CA MET A 116 5.27 -2.37 -5.72
C MET A 116 5.30 -1.74 -7.12
N ILE A 117 6.46 -1.44 -7.70
CA ILE A 117 6.56 -0.93 -9.08
C ILE A 117 5.91 -1.89 -10.07
N ASP A 118 6.12 -3.19 -9.91
CA ASP A 118 5.57 -4.22 -10.80
C ASP A 118 4.04 -4.30 -10.70
N PHE A 119 3.48 -3.83 -9.58
CA PHE A 119 2.05 -3.83 -9.32
C PHE A 119 1.39 -2.46 -9.55
N ALA A 120 2.17 -1.40 -9.74
CA ALA A 120 1.67 -0.03 -9.80
C ALA A 120 0.66 0.20 -10.94
N GLN A 121 0.74 -0.60 -12.01
CA GLN A 121 -0.14 -0.52 -13.18
C GLN A 121 -1.28 -1.53 -13.17
N VAL A 122 -1.38 -2.39 -12.14
CA VAL A 122 -2.45 -3.38 -12.04
C VAL A 122 -3.81 -2.65 -11.99
N PRO A 123 -4.80 -3.07 -12.79
CA PRO A 123 -6.06 -2.34 -12.90
C PRO A 123 -6.88 -2.48 -11.62
N ARG A 124 -7.63 -1.43 -11.30
CA ARG A 124 -8.57 -1.44 -10.17
C ARG A 124 -9.76 -2.34 -10.49
N VAL A 125 -10.14 -3.20 -9.55
CA VAL A 125 -11.29 -4.11 -9.72
C VAL A 125 -12.40 -3.87 -8.70
N ARG A 126 -12.07 -3.39 -7.50
CA ARG A 126 -13.07 -3.16 -6.44
C ARG A 126 -12.67 -1.99 -5.53
N ILE A 127 -13.67 -1.27 -5.02
CA ILE A 127 -13.51 -0.31 -3.94
C ILE A 127 -14.72 -0.33 -3.02
N ASP A 128 -14.47 -0.40 -1.73
CA ASP A 128 -15.45 -0.27 -0.66
C ASP A 128 -15.05 0.92 0.23
N VAL A 129 -16.01 1.78 0.53
CA VAL A 129 -15.82 2.94 1.41
C VAL A 129 -16.79 2.79 2.58
N GLY A 130 -16.24 2.68 3.77
CA GLY A 130 -17.02 2.61 5.01
C GLY A 130 -17.03 3.96 5.73
N THR A 131 -18.14 4.29 6.39
CA THR A 131 -18.12 5.19 7.54
C THR A 131 -17.63 4.38 8.73
N ALA A 132 -16.55 4.83 9.39
CA ALA A 132 -16.04 4.21 10.61
C ALA A 132 -17.23 4.02 11.56
N HIS A 133 -17.62 2.77 11.80
CA HIS A 133 -18.72 2.49 12.71
C HIS A 133 -18.23 2.88 14.10
N ASN A 134 -18.79 3.96 14.65
CA ASN A 134 -18.73 4.21 16.09
C ASN A 134 -19.45 3.05 16.77
N ALA A 135 -18.68 2.04 17.20
CA ALA A 135 -19.12 1.05 18.17
C ALA A 135 -18.78 1.56 19.58
#